data_AF-A0A1I2A8W9-F1
#
_entry.id   AF-A0A1I2A8W9-F1
#
_cell.length_a   1.000
_cell.length_b   1.000
_cell.length_c   1.000
_cell.angle_alpha   90.00
_cell.angle_beta   90.00
_cell.angle_gamma   90.00
#
_symmetry.space_group_name_H-M   'P 1'
#
loop_
_entity.id
_entity.type
_entity.pdbx_description
1 polymer ?
#
loop_
_entity_poly.entity_id
_entity_poly.type
_entity_poly.pdbx_seq_one_letter_code
_entity_poly.pdbx_strand_id
1 'polypeptide(L)'
;MGVYVLLTVWLRQKGSAESRPFDDDDETPKPTPLHLQPRAWRHGGILRWLYANSLSIAFIALFGLCFAGHLLGSWRKALEEAIAHAQPAMTLSAYATDPSFWFESFQNWQSEFLAVFSLIVLSIFLHQKDSPQSKPVDAPHGQTGG
;
A
#
# COMPACT_ATOMS: atom_id res chain seq x y z
N MET A 1 2.14 13.43 -0.11
CA MET A 1 3.06 13.30 1.05
C MET A 1 3.79 11.96 1.09
N GLY A 2 3.32 10.86 0.49
CA GLY A 2 4.09 9.59 0.45
C GLY A 2 5.53 9.71 -0.09
N VAL A 3 5.74 10.47 -1.19
CA VAL A 3 7.08 10.77 -1.71
C VAL A 3 7.88 11.63 -0.73
N TYR A 4 7.24 12.59 -0.06
CA TYR A 4 7.89 13.43 0.96
C TYR A 4 8.35 12.59 2.17
N VAL A 5 7.55 11.63 2.63
CA VAL A 5 7.92 10.70 3.71
C VAL A 5 9.05 9.76 3.27
N LEU A 6 8.96 9.18 2.07
CA LEU A 6 10.04 8.33 1.53
C LEU A 6 11.35 9.10 1.34
N LEU A 7 11.26 10.34 0.83
CA LEU A 7 12.40 11.20 0.59
C LEU A 7 13.03 11.67 1.91
N THR A 8 12.23 12.00 2.92
CA THR A 8 12.73 12.37 4.25
C THR A 8 13.34 11.20 5.00
N VAL A 9 12.77 9.99 4.90
CA VAL A 9 13.37 8.77 5.44
C VAL A 9 14.69 8.44 4.73
N TRP A 10 14.72 8.52 3.40
CA TRP A 10 15.92 8.27 2.60
C TRP A 10 17.02 9.30 2.87
N LEU A 11 16.68 10.58 2.98
CA LEU A 11 17.61 11.66 3.33
C LEU A 11 18.12 11.52 4.77
N ARG A 12 17.27 11.10 5.71
CA ARG A 12 17.65 10.82 7.10
C ARG A 12 18.62 9.63 7.19
N GLN A 13 18.41 8.59 6.40
CA GLN A 13 19.30 7.43 6.31
C GLN A 13 20.66 7.77 5.70
N LYS A 14 20.75 8.80 4.84
CA LYS A 14 21.97 9.13 4.08
C LYS A 14 22.87 10.20 4.71
N GLY A 15 22.57 10.72 5.91
CA GLY A 15 23.48 11.69 6.55
C GLY A 15 22.97 12.46 7.76
N SER A 16 22.40 11.80 8.78
CA SER A 16 22.18 12.47 10.07
C SER A 16 23.34 12.20 11.03
N ALA A 17 24.07 13.24 11.43
CA ALA A 17 25.10 13.20 12.47
C ALA A 17 24.54 12.93 13.90
N GLU A 18 23.22 12.82 14.05
CA GLU A 18 22.53 12.41 15.27
C GLU A 18 22.02 10.96 15.24
N SER A 19 22.43 10.15 14.25
CA SER A 19 22.10 8.72 14.28
C SER A 19 22.82 8.07 15.46
N ARG A 20 22.12 7.93 16.60
CA ARG A 20 22.44 6.85 17.52
C ARG A 20 22.48 5.56 16.69
N PRO A 21 23.56 4.77 16.74
CA PRO A 21 23.52 3.44 16.16
C PRO A 21 22.33 2.71 16.80
N PHE A 22 21.54 2.02 15.98
CA PHE A 22 20.59 1.07 16.50
C PHE A 22 21.41 0.06 17.31
N ASP A 23 21.20 0.01 18.62
CA ASP A 23 21.67 -1.09 19.44
C ASP A 23 20.84 -2.31 18.98
N ASP A 24 21.45 -3.17 18.18
CA ASP A 24 20.80 -4.36 17.59
C ASP A 24 20.34 -5.38 18.66
N ASP A 25 20.68 -5.16 19.92
CA ASP A 25 20.47 -6.10 21.02
C ASP A 25 19.16 -5.92 21.81
N ASP A 26 18.44 -4.80 21.70
CA ASP A 26 17.27 -4.51 22.58
C ASP A 26 15.89 -4.74 21.95
N GLU A 27 15.78 -4.97 20.64
CA GLU A 27 14.47 -5.08 19.96
C GLU A 27 14.29 -6.31 19.07
N THR A 28 15.11 -7.36 19.19
CA THR A 28 14.71 -8.65 18.58
C THR A 28 13.69 -9.34 19.48
N PRO A 29 12.40 -9.41 19.12
CA PRO A 29 11.42 -10.11 19.94
C PRO A 29 11.87 -11.58 19.98
N LYS A 30 12.01 -12.13 21.19
CA LYS A 30 12.31 -13.57 21.35
C LYS A 30 11.36 -14.36 20.44
N PRO A 31 11.86 -15.28 19.60
CA PRO A 31 11.05 -15.92 18.58
C PRO A 31 9.83 -16.58 19.22
N THR A 32 8.65 -16.25 18.70
CA THR A 32 7.37 -16.73 19.27
C THR A 32 7.36 -18.26 19.29
N PRO A 33 7.04 -18.91 20.43
CA PRO A 33 6.99 -20.37 20.53
C PRO A 33 6.14 -21.01 19.43
N LEU A 34 6.62 -22.12 18.83
CA LEU A 34 6.01 -22.77 17.65
C LEU A 34 4.50 -23.07 17.79
N HIS A 35 4.04 -23.32 19.02
CA HIS A 35 2.63 -23.64 19.32
C HIS A 35 1.70 -22.41 19.23
N LEU A 36 2.24 -21.19 19.37
CA LEU A 36 1.51 -19.93 19.26
C LEU A 36 1.54 -19.34 17.85
N GLN A 37 2.40 -19.86 16.96
CA GLN A 37 2.55 -19.33 15.61
C GLN A 37 1.33 -19.64 14.71
N PRO A 38 0.91 -18.67 13.86
CA PRO A 38 -0.13 -18.88 12.87
C PRO A 38 0.15 -20.11 11.99
N ARG A 39 -0.89 -20.89 11.67
CA ARG A 39 -0.74 -22.08 10.80
C ARG A 39 -0.17 -21.70 9.43
N ALA A 40 -0.55 -20.54 8.89
CA ALA A 40 -0.05 -20.02 7.60
C ALA A 40 1.47 -19.75 7.60
N TRP A 41 2.02 -19.32 8.73
CA TRP A 41 3.47 -19.09 8.90
C TRP A 41 4.26 -20.40 9.05
N ARG A 42 3.64 -21.41 9.67
CA ARG A 42 4.23 -22.75 9.85
C ARG A 42 4.36 -23.54 8.54
N HIS A 43 3.54 -23.24 7.53
CA HIS A 43 3.74 -23.80 6.20
C HIS A 43 4.98 -23.16 5.56
N GLY A 44 5.82 -23.95 4.89
CA GLY A 44 6.96 -23.44 4.13
C GLY A 44 6.57 -22.91 2.75
N GLY A 45 7.47 -22.17 2.11
CA GLY A 45 7.34 -21.79 0.70
C GLY A 45 6.36 -20.64 0.43
N ILE A 46 5.55 -20.78 -0.62
CA ILE A 46 4.70 -19.70 -1.19
C ILE A 46 3.65 -19.21 -0.20
N LEU A 47 3.08 -20.11 0.62
CA LEU A 47 2.03 -19.74 1.57
C LEU A 47 2.56 -18.84 2.69
N ARG A 48 3.79 -19.09 3.16
CA ARG A 48 4.50 -18.20 4.09
C ARG A 48 4.72 -16.84 3.46
N TRP A 49 5.20 -16.82 2.21
CA TRP A 49 5.47 -15.56 1.49
C TRP A 49 4.21 -14.73 1.29
N LEU A 50 3.09 -15.35 0.88
CA LEU A 50 1.80 -14.68 0.71
C LEU A 50 1.28 -14.10 2.01
N TYR A 51 1.37 -14.88 3.11
CA TYR A 51 0.98 -14.41 4.43
C TYR A 51 1.84 -13.22 4.89
N ALA A 52 3.16 -13.35 4.71
CA ALA A 52 4.14 -12.35 5.11
C ALA A 52 4.08 -11.04 4.32
N ASN A 53 3.46 -11.05 3.13
CA ASN A 53 3.30 -9.87 2.27
C ASN A 53 1.82 -9.53 2.03
N SER A 54 0.93 -10.06 2.87
CA SER A 54 -0.52 -9.95 2.67
C SER A 54 -1.00 -8.50 2.68
N LEU A 55 -0.38 -7.64 3.49
CA LEU A 55 -0.71 -6.21 3.54
C LEU A 55 -0.34 -5.51 2.22
N SER A 56 0.88 -5.68 1.71
CA SER A 56 1.29 -5.11 0.42
C SER A 56 0.46 -5.65 -0.75
N ILE A 57 0.17 -6.95 -0.77
CA ILE A 57 -0.67 -7.56 -1.81
C ILE A 57 -2.07 -6.94 -1.79
N ALA A 58 -2.68 -6.77 -0.60
CA ALA A 58 -3.98 -6.13 -0.47
C ALA A 58 -3.97 -4.68 -0.97
N PHE A 59 -2.91 -3.92 -0.67
CA PHE A 59 -2.76 -2.55 -1.18
C PHE A 59 -2.60 -2.48 -2.69
N ILE A 60 -1.80 -3.36 -3.30
CA ILE A 60 -1.65 -3.43 -4.76
C ILE A 60 -2.98 -3.81 -5.42
N ALA A 61 -3.71 -4.77 -4.86
CA ALA A 61 -5.02 -5.17 -5.35
C ALA A 61 -6.03 -4.03 -5.24
N LEU A 62 -6.12 -3.38 -4.07
CA LEU A 62 -7.01 -2.24 -3.86
C LEU A 62 -6.67 -1.08 -4.80
N PHE A 63 -5.38 -0.76 -4.95
CA PHE A 63 -4.91 0.24 -5.90
C PHE A 63 -5.34 -0.11 -7.33
N GLY A 64 -5.09 -1.35 -7.78
CA GLY A 64 -5.47 -1.79 -9.13
C GLY A 64 -6.98 -1.69 -9.39
N LEU A 65 -7.80 -2.10 -8.41
CA LEU A 65 -9.26 -1.99 -8.50
C LEU A 65 -9.74 -0.54 -8.54
N CYS A 66 -9.24 0.30 -7.62
CA CYS A 66 -9.58 1.72 -7.59
C CYS A 66 -9.11 2.46 -8.84
N PHE A 67 -7.90 2.17 -9.32
CA PHE A 67 -7.33 2.79 -10.51
C PHE A 67 -8.09 2.39 -11.78
N ALA A 68 -8.44 1.10 -11.93
CA ALA A 68 -9.27 0.64 -13.04
C ALA A 68 -10.67 1.26 -12.99
N GLY A 69 -11.29 1.35 -11.81
CA GLY A 69 -12.57 2.02 -11.61
C GLY A 69 -12.51 3.51 -11.97
N HIS A 70 -11.45 4.20 -11.55
CA HIS A 70 -11.21 5.60 -11.91
C HIS A 70 -11.07 5.78 -13.41
N LEU A 71 -10.25 4.97 -14.08
CA LEU A 71 -10.07 5.02 -15.53
C LEU A 71 -11.39 4.80 -16.29
N LEU A 72 -12.16 3.77 -15.91
CA LEU A 72 -13.44 3.47 -16.55
C LEU A 72 -14.49 4.56 -16.30
N GLY A 73 -14.53 5.12 -15.09
CA GLY A 73 -15.44 6.21 -14.72
C GLY A 73 -15.12 7.51 -15.46
N SER A 74 -13.87 7.94 -15.43
CA SER A 74 -13.41 9.15 -16.13
C SER A 74 -13.56 9.02 -17.64
N TRP A 75 -13.27 7.84 -18.22
CA TRP A 75 -13.50 7.59 -19.64
C TRP A 75 -14.99 7.66 -20.02
N ARG A 76 -15.90 7.07 -19.21
CA ARG A 76 -17.35 7.19 -19.45
C ARG A 76 -17.83 8.63 -19.39
N LYS A 77 -17.34 9.42 -18.44
CA LYS A 77 -17.66 10.84 -18.35
C LYS A 77 -17.19 11.60 -19.61
N ALA A 78 -15.95 11.37 -20.04
CA ALA A 78 -15.42 11.96 -21.27
C ALA A 78 -16.22 11.55 -22.52
N LEU A 79 -16.73 10.32 -22.56
CA LEU A 79 -17.60 9.84 -23.62
C LEU A 79 -18.93 10.61 -23.65
N GLU A 80 -19.57 10.77 -22.49
CA GLU A 80 -20.83 11.51 -22.35
C GLU A 80 -20.68 12.98 -22.78
N GLU A 81 -19.57 13.62 -22.38
CA GLU A 81 -19.22 14.99 -22.79
C GLU A 81 -18.98 15.09 -24.30
N ALA A 82 -18.22 14.16 -24.90
CA ALA A 82 -17.97 14.15 -26.33
C ALA A 82 -19.28 14.04 -27.15
N ILE A 83 -20.19 13.17 -26.72
CA ILE A 83 -21.51 13.01 -27.36
C ILE A 83 -22.32 14.30 -27.23
N ALA A 84 -22.36 14.92 -26.04
CA ALA A 84 -23.08 16.16 -25.80
C ALA A 84 -22.58 17.33 -26.66
N HIS A 85 -21.28 17.34 -27.00
CA HIS A 85 -20.64 18.37 -27.81
C HIS A 85 -20.43 17.98 -29.28
N ALA A 86 -21.02 16.86 -29.74
CA ALA A 86 -20.84 16.32 -31.09
C ALA A 86 -19.36 16.15 -31.50
N GLN A 87 -18.51 15.78 -30.53
CA GLN A 87 -17.09 15.51 -30.70
C GLN A 87 -16.82 14.01 -30.88
N PRO A 88 -15.71 13.63 -31.54
CA PRO A 88 -15.33 12.23 -31.66
C PRO A 88 -15.03 11.60 -30.28
N ALA A 89 -15.61 10.43 -30.04
CA ALA A 89 -15.38 9.65 -28.83
C ALA A 89 -13.98 9.01 -28.83
N MET A 90 -13.23 9.20 -27.75
CA MET A 90 -11.95 8.52 -27.55
C MET A 90 -12.16 7.05 -27.17
N THR A 91 -11.30 6.17 -27.65
CA THR A 91 -11.23 4.80 -27.15
C THR A 91 -10.67 4.77 -25.73
N LEU A 92 -10.97 3.72 -24.96
CA LEU A 92 -10.42 3.56 -23.60
C LEU A 92 -8.88 3.60 -23.58
N SER A 93 -8.23 2.97 -24.56
CA SER A 93 -6.77 2.97 -24.68
C SER A 93 -6.21 4.35 -24.98
N ALA A 94 -6.86 5.13 -25.85
CA ALA A 94 -6.46 6.51 -26.14
C ALA A 94 -6.62 7.39 -24.90
N TYR A 95 -7.72 7.24 -24.16
CA TYR A 95 -7.98 7.98 -22.94
C TYR A 95 -6.99 7.63 -21.80
N ALA A 96 -6.58 6.37 -21.68
CA ALA A 96 -5.57 5.95 -20.70
C ALA A 96 -4.19 6.61 -20.89
N THR A 97 -3.88 7.05 -22.10
CA THR A 97 -2.65 7.80 -22.42
C THR A 97 -2.88 9.31 -22.48
N ASP A 98 -4.10 9.78 -22.26
CA ASP A 98 -4.44 11.21 -22.35
C ASP A 98 -3.93 11.98 -21.12
N PRO A 99 -3.30 13.16 -21.30
CA PRO A 99 -2.82 13.97 -20.18
C PRO A 99 -3.92 14.36 -19.17
N SER A 100 -5.18 14.49 -19.60
CA SER A 100 -6.29 14.89 -18.72
C SER A 100 -6.60 13.80 -17.69
N PHE A 101 -6.58 12.53 -18.10
CA PHE A 101 -6.75 11.40 -17.19
C PHE A 101 -5.66 11.39 -16.11
N TRP A 102 -4.40 11.60 -16.51
CA TRP A 102 -3.29 11.65 -15.57
C TRP A 102 -3.38 12.88 -14.66
N PHE A 103 -3.78 14.04 -15.18
CA PHE A 103 -4.00 15.23 -14.37
C PHE A 103 -5.07 14.98 -13.29
N GLU A 104 -6.23 14.42 -13.65
CA GLU A 104 -7.27 14.03 -12.69
C GLU A 104 -6.75 13.03 -11.65
N SER A 105 -5.98 12.03 -12.10
CA SER A 105 -5.36 11.02 -11.22
C SER A 105 -4.41 11.67 -10.20
N PHE A 106 -3.56 12.60 -10.64
CA PHE A 106 -2.60 13.30 -9.78
C PHE A 106 -3.27 14.25 -8.78
N GLN A 107 -4.39 14.87 -9.14
CA GLN A 107 -5.19 15.67 -8.21
C GLN A 107 -5.78 14.79 -7.10
N ASN A 108 -6.30 13.62 -7.45
CA ASN A 108 -6.85 12.69 -6.47
C ASN A 108 -5.79 12.17 -5.48
N TRP A 109 -4.53 12.02 -5.93
CA TRP A 109 -3.41 11.63 -5.07
C TRP A 109 -3.06 12.63 -3.96
N GLN A 110 -3.60 13.85 -4.02
CA GLN A 110 -3.51 14.80 -2.92
C GLN A 110 -4.35 14.34 -1.70
N SER A 111 -5.38 13.51 -1.91
CA SER A 111 -6.25 13.01 -0.84
C SER A 111 -5.62 11.80 -0.15
N GLU A 112 -4.84 12.04 0.90
CA GLU A 112 -4.17 10.97 1.64
C GLU A 112 -5.09 10.21 2.60
N PHE A 113 -6.28 10.73 2.86
CA PHE A 113 -7.20 10.22 3.88
C PHE A 113 -7.57 8.75 3.66
N LEU A 114 -7.98 8.38 2.45
CA LEU A 114 -8.42 7.01 2.17
C LEU A 114 -7.24 6.02 2.27
N ALA A 115 -6.05 6.43 1.84
CA ALA A 115 -4.85 5.60 1.91
C ALA A 115 -4.42 5.37 3.36
N VAL A 116 -4.38 6.42 4.17
CA VAL A 116 -4.03 6.34 5.60
C VAL A 116 -5.08 5.54 6.38
N PHE A 117 -6.37 5.77 6.14
CA PHE A 117 -7.45 5.00 6.76
C PHE A 117 -7.35 3.51 6.41
N SER A 118 -7.15 3.19 5.14
CA SER A 118 -6.98 1.79 4.69
C SER A 118 -5.76 1.15 5.34
N LEU A 119 -4.66 1.90 5.53
CA LEU A 119 -3.46 1.40 6.20
C LEU A 119 -3.74 1.03 7.65
N ILE A 120 -4.41 1.92 8.39
CA ILE A 120 -4.77 1.69 9.79
C ILE A 120 -5.68 0.47 9.94
N VAL A 121 -6.72 0.35 9.09
CA VAL A 121 -7.68 -0.75 9.19
C VAL A 121 -7.07 -2.08 8.74
N LEU A 122 -6.37 -2.10 7.61
CA LEU A 122 -5.80 -3.34 7.06
C LEU A 122 -4.61 -3.84 7.88
N SER A 123 -3.82 -2.96 8.50
CA SER A 123 -2.69 -3.37 9.37
C SER A 123 -3.14 -4.08 10.65
N ILE A 124 -4.41 -3.96 11.06
CA ILE A 124 -4.98 -4.72 12.18
C ILE A 124 -5.03 -6.21 11.86
N PHE A 125 -5.34 -6.55 10.60
CA PHE A 125 -5.64 -7.92 10.15
C PHE A 125 -4.53 -8.56 9.30
N LEU A 126 -3.81 -7.77 8.51
CA LEU A 126 -2.82 -8.23 7.55
C LEU A 126 -1.39 -7.99 8.03
N HIS A 127 -0.47 -8.81 7.53
CA HIS A 127 0.93 -8.82 7.97
C HIS A 127 1.86 -8.36 6.84
N GLN A 128 2.90 -7.62 7.22
CA GLN A 128 4.00 -7.21 6.36
C GLN A 128 5.33 -7.50 7.05
N LYS A 129 6.12 -8.40 6.47
CA LYS A 129 7.47 -8.73 6.94
C LYS A 129 8.34 -7.47 6.92
N ASP A 130 9.09 -7.26 8.00
CA ASP A 130 10.08 -6.17 8.15
C ASP A 130 9.47 -4.74 8.10
N SER A 131 8.15 -4.59 8.33
CA SER A 131 7.50 -3.28 8.45
C SER A 131 7.27 -2.90 9.91
N PRO A 132 7.80 -1.75 10.39
CA PRO A 132 7.56 -1.26 11.75
C PRO A 132 6.10 -0.83 12.00
N GLN A 133 5.27 -0.79 10.95
CA GLN A 133 3.84 -0.47 11.01
C GLN A 133 2.94 -1.71 11.00
N SER A 134 3.52 -2.92 10.94
CA SER A 134 2.79 -4.19 10.95
C SER A 134 3.21 -5.04 12.13
N LYS A 135 2.32 -5.92 12.57
CA LYS A 135 2.63 -6.89 13.63
C LYS A 135 3.74 -7.83 13.17
N PRO A 136 4.62 -8.29 14.08
CA PRO A 136 5.56 -9.36 13.78
C PRO A 136 4.83 -10.55 13.15
N VAL A 137 5.38 -11.08 12.06
CA VAL A 137 4.78 -12.16 11.25
C VAL A 137 4.59 -13.47 12.02
N ASP A 138 5.27 -13.62 13.15
CA ASP A 138 5.21 -14.76 14.07
C ASP A 138 4.22 -14.57 15.24
N ALA A 139 3.65 -13.37 15.42
CA ALA A 139 2.72 -13.06 16.51
C ALA A 139 1.32 -13.69 16.29
N PRO A 140 0.63 -14.11 17.37
CA PRO A 140 -0.77 -14.55 17.30
C PRO A 140 -1.71 -13.41 16.91
N HIS A 141 -2.78 -13.72 16.16
CA HIS A 141 -3.78 -12.74 15.70
C HIS A 141 -4.39 -11.86 16.82
N GLY A 142 -4.38 -12.34 18.06
CA GLY A 142 -4.92 -11.64 19.24
C GLY A 142 -4.02 -10.55 19.85
N GLN A 143 -2.74 -10.42 19.44
CA GLN A 143 -1.93 -9.27 19.87
C GLN A 143 -2.31 -8.05 19.02
N THR A 144 -2.91 -7.03 19.63
CA THR A 144 -3.16 -5.72 19.03
C THR A 144 -2.42 -4.66 19.84
N GLY A 145 -1.51 -3.92 19.20
CA GLY A 145 -0.79 -2.80 19.80
C GLY A 145 0.45 -3.23 20.58
N GLY A 146 1.59 -2.63 20.21
CA GLY A 146 2.71 -2.33 21.11
C GLY A 146 2.69 -0.85 21.40
#